data_AF-A0A0W8E7Q8-F1
#
_entry.id   AF-A0A0W8E7Q8-F1
#
_cell.length_a   1.000
_cell.length_b   1.000
_cell.length_c   1.000
_cell.angle_alpha   90.00
_cell.angle_beta   90.00
_cell.angle_gamma   90.00
#
_symmetry.space_group_name_H-M   'P 1'
#
loop_
_entity.id
_entity.type
_entity.pdbx_description
1 polymer ?
#
loop_
_entity_poly.entity_id
_entity_poly.type
_entity_poly.pdbx_seq_one_letter_code
_entity_poly.pdbx_strand_id
1 'polypeptide(L)'
;MSLKYTDEYARKFTFAEEAVKVIKSGNRVIYAFGICSINELDRALAMRKDELQDVKIICNDMTCGYYAMDTDISGEHFKFYEGICPGVLESSLHEGGTKKAGKRTDTNSPDFDVRPGHVFMATVSPMDKNGYFWFGRNVAENQIYKKYYEIAEYVILEINERILEGNIPGQERIHISQADMIVGSNNDDLLQGFKKTGKYQLYHHKRTSANRAV
;
A
#
# COMPACT_ATOMS: atom_id res chain seq x y z
N MET A 1 -17.84 20.96 21.48
CA MET A 1 -16.43 21.30 21.16
C MET A 1 -16.15 20.76 19.77
N SER A 2 -15.83 21.61 18.80
CA SER A 2 -15.34 21.13 17.50
C SER A 2 -13.92 20.61 17.69
N LEU A 3 -13.63 19.38 17.24
CA LEU A 3 -12.26 18.84 17.27
C LEU A 3 -11.43 19.63 16.25
N LYS A 4 -10.19 19.97 16.60
CA LYS A 4 -9.32 20.89 15.86
C LYS A 4 -9.17 20.58 14.36
N TYR A 5 -9.32 19.31 13.96
CA TYR A 5 -9.08 18.82 12.60
C TYR A 5 -10.35 18.35 11.88
N THR A 6 -11.55 18.57 12.44
CA THR A 6 -12.80 18.08 11.84
C THR A 6 -13.02 18.63 10.42
N ASP A 7 -12.76 19.91 10.19
CA ASP A 7 -12.96 20.53 8.87
C ASP A 7 -11.93 20.08 7.84
N GLU A 8 -10.69 19.79 8.26
CA GLU A 8 -9.67 19.21 7.39
C GLU A 8 -10.02 17.76 7.03
N TYR A 9 -10.47 16.98 8.02
CA TYR A 9 -10.91 15.60 7.82
C TYR A 9 -12.07 15.53 6.84
N ALA A 10 -13.11 16.34 7.04
CA ALA A 10 -14.29 16.35 6.18
C ALA A 10 -13.96 16.74 4.72
N ARG A 11 -12.96 17.60 4.50
CA ARG A 11 -12.51 17.97 3.15
C ARG A 11 -11.71 16.87 2.45
N LYS A 12 -10.97 16.06 3.20
CA LYS A 12 -10.14 14.97 2.67
C LYS A 12 -10.88 13.64 2.59
N PHE A 13 -12.00 13.51 3.29
CA PHE A 13 -12.81 12.30 3.31
C PHE A 13 -13.57 12.13 2.00
N THR A 14 -13.43 10.98 1.36
CA THR A 14 -14.04 10.66 0.07
C THR A 14 -14.29 9.15 -0.09
N PHE A 15 -14.93 8.75 -1.19
CA PHE A 15 -15.13 7.34 -1.55
C PHE A 15 -13.86 6.74 -2.15
N ALA A 16 -13.64 5.44 -1.96
CA ALA A 16 -12.48 4.73 -2.50
C ALA A 16 -12.38 4.89 -4.03
N GLU A 17 -13.51 4.80 -4.73
CA GLU A 17 -13.63 4.95 -6.18
C GLU A 17 -13.22 6.34 -6.67
N GLU A 18 -13.41 7.38 -5.86
CA GLU A 18 -12.94 8.73 -6.17
C GLU A 18 -11.45 8.89 -5.83
N ALA A 19 -11.01 8.36 -4.68
CA ALA A 19 -9.63 8.48 -4.23
C ALA A 19 -8.64 7.86 -5.23
N VAL A 20 -8.96 6.67 -5.76
CA VAL A 20 -8.06 5.97 -6.69
C VAL A 20 -7.96 6.63 -8.06
N LYS A 21 -8.79 7.65 -8.40
CA LYS A 21 -8.73 8.35 -9.70
C LYS A 21 -7.43 9.12 -9.93
N VAL A 22 -6.69 9.45 -8.86
CA VAL A 22 -5.37 10.08 -8.97
C VAL A 22 -4.36 9.15 -9.65
N ILE A 23 -4.55 7.83 -9.54
CA ILE A 23 -3.68 6.82 -10.14
C ILE A 23 -3.86 6.82 -11.67
N LYS A 24 -2.73 6.94 -12.38
CA LYS A 24 -2.61 6.93 -13.84
C LYS A 24 -1.72 5.76 -14.30
N SER A 25 -1.82 5.43 -15.59
CA SER A 25 -0.93 4.44 -16.23
C SER A 25 0.55 4.78 -15.98
N GLY A 26 1.37 3.76 -15.69
CA GLY A 26 2.77 3.91 -15.35
C GLY A 26 3.08 4.34 -13.90
N ASN A 27 2.07 4.67 -13.09
CA ASN A 27 2.27 5.02 -11.68
C ASN A 27 2.78 3.85 -10.83
N ARG A 28 3.39 4.19 -9.71
CA ARG A 28 3.89 3.27 -8.70
C ARG A 28 3.04 3.40 -7.45
N VAL A 29 2.34 2.34 -7.12
CA VAL A 29 1.40 2.32 -6.01
C VAL A 29 1.95 1.43 -4.92
N ILE A 30 2.19 1.99 -3.74
CA ILE A 30 2.74 1.29 -2.59
C ILE A 30 1.58 0.90 -1.70
N TYR A 31 1.40 -0.41 -1.52
CA TYR A 31 0.48 -0.95 -0.53
C TYR A 31 1.25 -1.16 0.77
N ALA A 32 0.73 -0.65 1.88
CA ALA A 32 1.21 -1.05 3.19
C ALA A 32 1.00 -2.57 3.43
N PHE A 33 1.62 -3.10 4.48
CA PHE A 33 1.83 -4.53 4.68
C PHE A 33 1.04 -5.07 5.88
N GLY A 34 0.78 -6.37 5.86
CA GLY A 34 0.13 -7.07 6.96
C GLY A 34 -1.23 -6.46 7.26
N ILE A 35 -1.49 -6.17 8.54
CA ILE A 35 -2.75 -5.57 8.98
C ILE A 35 -2.97 -4.13 8.50
N CYS A 36 -1.95 -3.47 7.96
CA CYS A 36 -2.05 -2.15 7.33
C CYS A 36 -2.30 -2.25 5.82
N SER A 37 -2.39 -3.46 5.25
CA SER A 37 -2.72 -3.63 3.84
C SER A 37 -4.13 -3.12 3.55
N ILE A 38 -4.39 -2.81 2.28
CA ILE A 38 -5.61 -2.15 1.83
C ILE A 38 -6.66 -3.15 1.34
N ASN A 39 -7.94 -2.80 1.45
CA ASN A 39 -9.04 -3.62 0.97
C ASN A 39 -9.95 -2.85 0.03
N GLU A 40 -10.56 -1.77 0.51
CA GLU A 40 -11.50 -0.98 -0.30
C GLU A 40 -10.78 -0.22 -1.42
N LEU A 41 -9.59 0.32 -1.12
CA LEU A 41 -8.77 0.98 -2.13
C LEU A 41 -8.31 0.02 -3.24
N ASP A 42 -7.97 -1.23 -2.88
CA ASP A 42 -7.58 -2.24 -3.86
C ASP A 42 -8.77 -2.69 -4.70
N ARG A 43 -9.93 -2.91 -4.07
CA ARG A 43 -11.19 -3.20 -4.76
C ARG A 43 -11.53 -2.10 -5.77
N ALA A 44 -11.45 -0.84 -5.36
CA ALA A 44 -11.71 0.31 -6.22
C ALA A 44 -10.71 0.42 -7.38
N LEU A 45 -9.41 0.20 -7.12
CA LEU A 45 -8.39 0.22 -8.16
C LEU A 45 -8.60 -0.91 -9.18
N ALA A 46 -8.96 -2.11 -8.71
CA ALA A 46 -9.23 -3.27 -9.57
C ALA A 46 -10.37 -3.03 -10.57
N MET A 47 -11.38 -2.22 -10.20
CA MET A 47 -12.47 -1.85 -11.13
C MET A 47 -12.00 -0.94 -12.27
N ARG A 48 -10.88 -0.25 -12.09
CA ARG A 48 -10.27 0.63 -13.10
C ARG A 48 -9.29 -0.09 -14.02
N LYS A 49 -9.27 -1.43 -14.00
CA LYS A 49 -8.37 -2.25 -14.82
C LYS A 49 -8.33 -1.78 -16.27
N ASP A 50 -9.48 -1.72 -16.93
CA ASP A 50 -9.55 -1.43 -18.37
C ASP A 50 -9.16 0.01 -18.73
N GLU A 51 -9.05 0.91 -17.73
CA GLU A 51 -8.62 2.31 -17.90
C GLU A 51 -7.10 2.50 -17.77
N LEU A 52 -6.40 1.54 -17.15
CA LEU A 52 -5.03 1.71 -16.68
C LEU A 52 -4.10 0.69 -17.33
N GLN A 53 -2.85 1.07 -17.57
CA GLN A 53 -1.80 0.17 -18.07
C GLN A 53 -0.49 0.39 -17.33
N ASP A 54 0.31 -0.67 -17.16
CA ASP A 54 1.63 -0.61 -16.53
C ASP A 54 1.64 0.05 -15.13
N VAL A 55 0.58 -0.14 -14.33
CA VAL A 55 0.55 0.30 -12.94
C VAL A 55 1.38 -0.67 -12.11
N LYS A 56 2.36 -0.15 -11.39
CA LYS A 56 3.33 -0.94 -10.62
C LYS A 56 2.91 -0.97 -9.16
N ILE A 57 2.36 -2.09 -8.72
CA ILE A 57 1.94 -2.30 -7.33
C ILE A 57 3.10 -2.89 -6.55
N ILE A 58 3.58 -2.16 -5.55
CA ILE A 58 4.69 -2.56 -4.67
C ILE A 58 4.08 -2.97 -3.34
N CYS A 59 4.26 -4.23 -2.96
CA CYS A 59 3.77 -4.76 -1.68
C CYS A 59 4.78 -5.74 -1.06
N ASN A 60 4.62 -6.04 0.22
CA ASN A 60 5.50 -6.98 0.95
C ASN A 60 4.87 -8.37 1.13
N ASP A 61 3.64 -8.58 0.67
CA ASP A 61 2.99 -9.89 0.71
C ASP A 61 2.22 -10.20 -0.56
N MET A 62 2.84 -10.98 -1.44
CA MET A 62 2.20 -11.50 -2.65
C MET A 62 1.30 -12.71 -2.40
N THR A 63 1.19 -13.16 -1.15
CA THR A 63 0.29 -14.26 -0.75
C THR A 63 -1.08 -13.76 -0.25
N CYS A 64 -1.24 -12.44 -0.10
CA CYS A 64 -2.52 -11.79 0.13
C CYS A 64 -3.39 -11.78 -1.14
N GLY A 65 -4.71 -11.85 -0.96
CA GLY A 65 -5.68 -11.82 -2.07
C GLY A 65 -6.08 -10.41 -2.46
N TYR A 66 -5.33 -9.82 -3.39
CA TYR A 66 -5.68 -8.52 -3.97
C TYR A 66 -6.63 -8.67 -5.15
N TYR A 67 -7.73 -7.93 -5.15
CA TYR A 67 -8.66 -7.80 -6.26
C TYR A 67 -7.95 -7.37 -7.55
N ALA A 68 -6.94 -6.49 -7.45
CA ALA A 68 -6.15 -6.07 -8.62
C ALA A 68 -5.34 -7.23 -9.22
N MET A 69 -4.94 -8.22 -8.42
CA MET A 69 -4.28 -9.43 -8.90
C MET A 69 -5.27 -10.40 -9.58
N ASP A 70 -6.48 -10.51 -9.02
CA ASP A 70 -7.51 -11.43 -9.51
C ASP A 70 -8.18 -10.94 -10.80
N THR A 71 -8.36 -9.61 -10.95
CA THR A 71 -9.02 -9.01 -12.12
C THR A 71 -8.12 -9.02 -13.37
N ASP A 72 -6.80 -8.87 -13.19
CA ASP A 72 -5.86 -8.79 -14.29
C ASP A 72 -5.17 -10.13 -14.57
N ILE A 73 -5.87 -10.97 -15.34
CA ILE A 73 -5.34 -12.28 -15.73
C ILE A 73 -4.13 -12.16 -16.69
N SER A 74 -4.02 -11.09 -17.49
CA SER A 74 -2.88 -10.92 -18.41
C SER A 74 -1.64 -10.34 -17.71
N GLY A 75 -1.82 -9.52 -16.66
CA GLY A 75 -0.73 -8.80 -16.00
C GLY A 75 -0.25 -7.58 -16.79
N GLU A 76 -1.05 -7.13 -17.75
CA GLU A 76 -0.76 -5.98 -18.61
C GLU A 76 -1.11 -4.64 -17.93
N HIS A 77 -2.08 -4.69 -17.02
CA HIS A 77 -2.62 -3.51 -16.33
C HIS A 77 -1.92 -3.30 -14.99
N PHE A 78 -1.79 -4.38 -14.21
CA PHE A 78 -1.22 -4.35 -12.87
C PHE A 78 -0.01 -5.28 -12.75
N LYS A 79 1.17 -4.70 -12.52
CA LYS A 79 2.41 -5.42 -12.28
C LYS A 79 2.75 -5.38 -10.81
N PHE A 80 2.84 -6.54 -10.19
CA PHE A 80 3.16 -6.65 -8.78
C PHE A 80 4.65 -6.92 -8.53
N TYR A 81 5.19 -6.20 -7.56
CA TYR A 81 6.58 -6.29 -7.12
C TYR A 81 6.62 -6.57 -5.61
N GLU A 82 7.42 -7.58 -5.24
CA GLU A 82 7.67 -7.95 -3.85
C GLU A 82 8.96 -7.26 -3.37
N GLY A 83 8.90 -6.62 -2.19
CA GLY A 83 10.02 -5.91 -1.58
C GLY A 83 9.78 -4.41 -1.57
N ILE A 84 9.05 -3.96 -0.55
CA ILE A 84 8.87 -2.54 -0.27
C ILE A 84 10.24 -1.98 0.14
N CYS A 85 10.86 -1.25 -0.77
CA CYS A 85 12.11 -0.55 -0.55
C CYS A 85 11.97 0.83 -1.21
N PRO A 86 12.07 1.95 -0.46
CA PRO A 86 11.83 3.26 -1.03
C PRO A 86 12.99 3.57 -1.98
N GLY A 87 12.68 4.09 -3.16
CA GLY A 87 13.69 4.46 -4.16
C GLY A 87 14.63 3.33 -4.55
N VAL A 88 14.13 2.11 -4.75
CA VAL A 88 14.88 1.11 -5.51
C VAL A 88 14.57 1.29 -6.98
N LEU A 89 15.62 1.43 -7.80
CA LEU A 89 15.51 1.48 -9.26
C LEU A 89 14.61 0.35 -9.77
N GLU A 90 13.73 0.66 -10.72
CA GLU A 90 12.84 -0.31 -11.38
C GLU A 90 13.59 -1.53 -11.93
N SER A 91 14.81 -1.33 -12.43
CA SER A 91 15.71 -2.39 -12.91
C SER A 91 16.14 -3.38 -11.82
N SER A 92 15.99 -3.00 -10.55
CA SER A 92 16.28 -3.83 -9.39
C SER A 92 15.02 -4.50 -8.82
N LEU A 93 13.83 -4.13 -9.31
CA LEU A 93 12.57 -4.79 -8.99
C LEU A 93 12.40 -6.00 -9.93
N HIS A 94 12.15 -7.18 -9.36
CA HIS A 94 11.91 -8.39 -10.14
C HIS A 94 10.42 -8.66 -10.27
N GLU A 95 9.95 -8.77 -11.51
CA GLU A 95 8.56 -9.11 -11.82
C GLU A 95 8.28 -10.58 -11.45
N GLY A 96 7.52 -10.76 -10.38
CA GLY A 96 7.07 -12.07 -9.93
C GLY A 96 8.01 -12.84 -9.01
N GLY A 97 8.45 -12.20 -7.92
CA GLY A 97 8.88 -12.90 -6.71
C GLY A 97 10.19 -13.69 -6.89
N THR A 98 11.31 -13.00 -6.80
CA THR A 98 12.56 -13.63 -6.40
C THR A 98 13.26 -12.72 -5.40
N LYS A 99 13.48 -13.26 -4.20
CA LYS A 99 14.36 -12.67 -3.19
C LYS A 99 15.74 -12.44 -3.81
N LYS A 100 15.99 -11.25 -4.31
CA LYS A 100 17.20 -10.54 -3.90
C LYS A 100 16.71 -9.49 -2.94
N ALA A 101 17.26 -9.48 -1.73
CA ALA A 101 17.06 -8.35 -0.83
C ALA A 101 17.34 -7.10 -1.66
N GLY A 102 16.31 -6.31 -1.94
CA GLY A 102 16.51 -4.98 -2.51
C GLY A 102 17.60 -4.35 -1.66
N LYS A 103 18.71 -3.93 -2.26
CA LYS A 103 19.69 -3.17 -1.51
C LYS A 103 18.89 -2.06 -0.86
N ARG A 104 18.94 -1.97 0.47
CA ARG A 104 18.41 -0.81 1.19
C ARG A 104 19.12 0.40 0.59
N THR A 105 18.49 1.07 -0.36
CA THR A 105 18.95 2.33 -0.88
C THR A 105 18.53 3.36 0.15
N ASP A 106 19.52 4.01 0.76
CA ASP A 106 19.28 5.21 1.52
C ASP A 106 18.58 6.24 0.61
N THR A 107 17.76 7.13 1.16
CA THR A 107 17.14 8.24 0.41
C THR A 107 18.19 9.15 -0.25
N ASN A 108 19.42 9.12 0.28
CA ASN A 108 20.58 9.83 -0.27
C ASN A 108 21.39 9.00 -1.27
N SER A 109 20.98 7.77 -1.59
CA SER A 109 21.65 6.92 -2.57
C SER A 109 21.48 7.53 -3.97
N PRO A 110 22.52 7.56 -4.81
CA PRO A 110 22.38 7.93 -6.23
C PRO A 110 21.45 6.99 -7.02
N ASP A 111 21.16 5.80 -6.47
CA ASP A 111 20.19 4.85 -7.00
C ASP A 111 18.75 5.09 -6.48
N PHE A 112 18.52 6.16 -5.69
CA PHE A 112 17.21 6.46 -5.12
C PHE A 112 16.26 7.03 -6.18
N ASP A 113 15.35 6.18 -6.66
CA ASP A 113 14.44 6.51 -7.74
C ASP A 113 13.28 7.41 -7.28
N VAL A 114 13.42 8.72 -7.49
CA VAL A 114 12.43 9.78 -7.17
C VAL A 114 11.45 10.07 -8.32
N ARG A 115 11.29 9.16 -9.29
CA ARG A 115 10.36 9.38 -10.41
C ARG A 115 8.95 9.79 -9.91
N PRO A 116 8.26 10.70 -10.62
CA PRO A 116 6.91 11.12 -10.24
C PRO A 116 5.90 9.96 -10.31
N GLY A 117 4.72 10.14 -9.70
CA GLY A 117 3.65 9.14 -9.74
C GLY A 117 3.74 8.05 -8.67
N HIS A 118 4.40 8.32 -7.54
CA HIS A 118 4.33 7.47 -6.34
C HIS A 118 3.04 7.76 -5.57
N VAL A 119 2.23 6.74 -5.34
CA VAL A 119 1.01 6.81 -4.53
C VAL A 119 1.17 5.86 -3.36
N PHE A 120 1.07 6.36 -2.13
CA PHE A 120 1.10 5.53 -0.93
C PHE A 120 -0.31 5.28 -0.42
N MET A 121 -0.68 4.02 -0.22
CA MET A 121 -1.97 3.61 0.31
C MET A 121 -1.80 2.71 1.51
N ALA A 122 -2.52 3.00 2.59
CA ALA A 122 -2.42 2.23 3.83
C ALA A 122 -3.72 2.24 4.63
N THR A 123 -4.00 1.11 5.27
CA THR A 123 -5.04 1.01 6.30
C THR A 123 -4.49 1.46 7.65
N VAL A 124 -5.23 2.33 8.33
CA VAL A 124 -4.86 2.95 9.61
C VAL A 124 -6.05 2.99 10.57
N SER A 125 -5.77 3.31 11.85
CA SER A 125 -6.81 3.56 12.85
C SER A 125 -7.68 4.78 12.48
N PRO A 126 -8.82 5.00 13.17
CA PRO A 126 -9.47 6.30 13.21
C PRO A 126 -8.52 7.42 13.69
N MET A 127 -8.82 8.66 13.30
CA MET A 127 -8.05 9.84 13.67
C MET A 127 -8.21 10.14 15.17
N ASP A 128 -7.09 10.35 15.86
CA ASP A 128 -7.10 10.81 17.25
C ASP A 128 -7.46 12.31 17.36
N LYS A 129 -7.64 12.79 18.59
CA LYS A 129 -7.96 14.20 18.87
C LYS A 129 -6.88 15.21 18.41
N ASN A 130 -5.66 14.72 18.17
CA ASN A 130 -4.51 15.51 17.77
C ASN A 130 -4.26 15.44 16.25
N GLY A 131 -5.14 14.78 15.48
CA GLY A 131 -5.03 14.68 14.03
C GLY A 131 -4.14 13.54 13.54
N TYR A 132 -3.79 12.56 14.38
CA TYR A 132 -2.96 11.43 13.99
C TYR A 132 -3.77 10.17 13.72
N PHE A 133 -3.33 9.43 12.71
CA PHE A 133 -3.74 8.06 12.42
C PHE A 133 -2.61 7.11 12.78
N TRP A 134 -2.95 5.92 13.27
CA TRP A 134 -1.98 4.97 13.79
C TRP A 134 -1.88 3.75 12.88
N PHE A 135 -0.65 3.35 12.56
CA PHE A 135 -0.40 2.09 11.87
C PHE A 135 -0.43 0.92 12.85
N GLY A 136 -0.73 -0.28 12.37
CA GLY A 136 -0.68 -1.50 13.18
C GLY A 136 0.71 -1.76 13.79
N ARG A 137 0.75 -2.01 15.11
CA ARG A 137 1.98 -2.15 15.91
C ARG A 137 3.04 -3.06 15.28
N ASN A 138 2.69 -4.33 15.04
CA ASN A 138 3.65 -5.35 14.58
C ASN A 138 4.23 -5.04 13.18
N VAL A 139 3.54 -4.17 12.45
CA VAL A 139 3.92 -3.76 11.11
C VAL A 139 4.91 -2.59 11.18
N ALA A 140 4.60 -1.58 12.01
CA ALA A 140 5.47 -0.42 12.25
C ALA A 140 6.84 -0.80 12.86
N GLU A 141 6.91 -1.84 13.69
CA GLU A 141 8.16 -2.33 14.28
C GLU A 141 9.12 -2.93 13.23
N ASN A 142 8.59 -3.48 12.13
CA ASN A 142 9.36 -4.16 11.08
C ASN A 142 9.52 -3.34 9.79
N GLN A 143 8.66 -2.34 9.59
CA GLN A 143 8.59 -1.52 8.39
C GLN A 143 8.33 -0.06 8.79
N ILE A 144 9.21 0.85 8.36
CA ILE A 144 9.04 2.29 8.58
C ILE A 144 8.33 2.87 7.34
N TYR A 145 7.06 3.26 7.50
CA TYR A 145 6.25 3.77 6.39
C TYR A 145 6.60 5.20 5.96
N LYS A 146 7.19 5.97 6.87
CA LYS A 146 7.61 7.36 6.65
C LYS A 146 8.38 7.59 5.37
N LYS A 147 9.30 6.68 5.06
CA LYS A 147 10.12 6.78 3.85
C LYS A 147 9.34 6.64 2.54
N TYR A 148 8.12 6.10 2.58
CA TYR A 148 7.26 5.94 1.41
C TYR A 148 6.29 7.10 1.26
N TYR A 149 5.62 7.49 2.34
CA TYR A 149 4.66 8.59 2.25
C TYR A 149 5.36 9.96 2.15
N GLU A 150 6.63 10.11 2.55
CA GLU A 150 7.40 11.35 2.33
C GLU A 150 7.80 11.57 0.86
N ILE A 151 7.89 10.50 0.06
CA ILE A 151 8.22 10.58 -1.37
C ILE A 151 6.98 10.44 -2.26
N ALA A 152 5.83 10.14 -1.66
CA ALA A 152 4.58 9.96 -2.38
C ALA A 152 4.05 11.31 -2.85
N GLU A 153 3.56 11.32 -4.09
CA GLU A 153 2.81 12.45 -4.64
C GLU A 153 1.40 12.51 -4.05
N TYR A 154 0.84 11.33 -3.74
CA TYR A 154 -0.45 11.20 -3.04
C TYR A 154 -0.38 10.17 -1.93
N VAL A 155 -0.89 10.54 -0.76
CA VAL A 155 -1.07 9.69 0.42
C VAL A 155 -2.55 9.47 0.66
N ILE A 156 -3.00 8.21 0.55
CA ILE A 156 -4.39 7.81 0.70
C ILE A 156 -4.51 6.87 1.90
N LEU A 157 -5.32 7.26 2.88
CA LEU A 157 -5.53 6.48 4.11
C LEU A 157 -6.90 5.80 4.10
N GLU A 158 -6.92 4.49 4.33
CA GLU A 158 -8.13 3.69 4.54
C GLU A 158 -8.36 3.51 6.04
N ILE A 159 -9.51 3.95 6.55
CA ILE A 159 -9.81 3.91 7.99
C ILE A 159 -10.45 2.58 8.36
N ASN A 160 -9.81 1.84 9.28
CA ASN A 160 -10.38 0.64 9.89
C ASN A 160 -10.30 0.73 11.42
N GLU A 161 -11.47 0.67 12.07
CA GLU A 161 -11.66 0.78 13.52
C GLU A 161 -11.02 -0.37 14.32
N ARG A 162 -10.66 -1.48 13.66
CA ARG A 162 -9.93 -2.58 14.30
C ARG A 162 -8.45 -2.28 14.51
N ILE A 163 -7.87 -1.30 13.78
CA ILE A 163 -6.51 -0.85 14.07
C ILE A 163 -6.58 0.10 15.28
N LEU A 164 -5.95 -0.33 16.38
CA LEU A 164 -6.02 0.38 17.65
C LEU A 164 -5.05 1.57 17.69
N GLU A 165 -5.53 2.68 18.25
CA GLU A 165 -4.74 3.87 18.58
C GLU A 165 -3.57 3.52 19.51
N GLY A 166 -2.42 4.08 19.18
CA GLY A 166 -1.16 3.81 19.85
C GLY A 166 -0.88 4.68 21.06
N ASN A 167 -1.46 4.34 22.21
CA ASN A 167 -0.82 4.70 23.48
C ASN A 167 0.38 3.78 23.80
N ILE A 168 1.12 3.36 22.78
CA ILE A 168 2.24 2.42 22.86
C ILE A 168 3.51 3.12 22.35
N PRO A 169 4.60 3.15 23.13
CA PRO A 169 5.87 3.72 22.69
C PRO A 169 6.38 3.07 21.39
N GLY A 170 6.71 3.89 20.39
CA GLY A 170 7.33 3.42 19.14
C GLY A 170 6.36 3.02 18.03
N GLN A 171 5.05 3.07 18.25
CA GLN A 171 4.07 2.86 17.18
C GLN A 171 4.11 4.03 16.19
N GLU A 172 4.30 3.72 14.91
CA GLU A 172 4.32 4.73 13.86
C GLU A 172 2.92 5.33 13.67
N ARG A 173 2.89 6.63 13.37
CA ARG A 173 1.68 7.40 13.13
C ARG A 173 1.89 8.42 12.02
N ILE A 174 0.81 8.81 11.36
CA ILE A 174 0.80 9.81 10.29
C ILE A 174 -0.20 10.91 10.66
N HIS A 175 0.18 12.18 10.51
CA HIS A 175 -0.71 13.31 10.79
C HIS A 175 -1.60 13.60 9.56
N ILE A 176 -2.82 14.10 9.77
CA ILE A 176 -3.76 14.47 8.71
C ILE A 176 -3.19 15.42 7.67
N SER A 177 -2.28 16.32 8.07
CA SER A 177 -1.61 17.24 7.13
C SER A 177 -0.69 16.52 6.13
N GLN A 178 -0.35 15.26 6.36
CA GLN A 178 0.46 14.41 5.48
C GLN A 178 -0.40 13.45 4.64
N ALA A 179 -1.71 13.43 4.84
CA ALA A 179 -2.66 12.66 4.03
C ALA A 179 -3.33 13.59 3.03
N ASP A 180 -3.50 13.14 1.79
CA ASP A 180 -4.23 13.87 0.75
C ASP A 180 -5.69 13.48 0.75
N MET A 181 -5.97 12.19 0.92
CA MET A 181 -7.32 11.63 0.89
C MET A 181 -7.50 10.60 1.99
N ILE A 182 -8.73 10.51 2.50
CA ILE A 182 -9.13 9.58 3.54
C ILE A 182 -10.37 8.85 3.05
N VAL A 183 -10.42 7.53 3.20
CA VAL A 183 -11.55 6.70 2.81
C VAL A 183 -11.99 5.84 3.99
N GLY A 184 -13.28 5.59 4.13
CA GLY A 184 -13.78 4.61 5.09
C GLY A 184 -13.62 3.20 4.54
N SER A 185 -13.17 2.26 5.37
CA SER A 185 -13.33 0.83 5.07
C SER A 185 -14.71 0.34 5.47
N ASN A 186 -15.07 -0.87 5.03
CA ASN A 186 -16.23 -1.59 5.56
C ASN A 186 -15.99 -2.17 6.97
N ASN A 187 -14.82 -1.93 7.58
CA ASN A 187 -14.38 -2.55 8.80
C ASN A 187 -14.46 -4.09 8.70
N ASP A 188 -13.93 -4.68 7.63
CA ASP A 188 -13.62 -6.11 7.58
C ASP A 188 -12.42 -6.44 8.48
N ASP A 189 -12.18 -7.74 8.70
CA ASP A 189 -11.02 -8.20 9.46
C ASP A 189 -9.71 -7.80 8.76
N LEU A 190 -8.74 -7.33 9.56
CA LEU A 190 -7.51 -6.65 9.12
C LEU A 190 -6.56 -7.49 8.25
N LEU A 191 -6.81 -8.80 8.16
CA LEU A 191 -6.11 -9.66 7.23
C LEU A 191 -7.13 -10.14 6.21
N GLN A 192 -6.94 -9.73 4.95
CA GLN A 192 -7.61 -10.37 3.83
C GLN A 192 -7.31 -11.87 3.91
N GLY A 193 -8.31 -12.65 4.31
CA GLY A 193 -8.16 -14.09 4.49
C GLY A 193 -7.75 -14.76 3.18
N PHE A 194 -7.12 -15.92 3.27
CA PHE A 194 -6.85 -16.80 2.13
C PHE A 194 -8.16 -17.27 1.49
N LYS A 195 -8.79 -16.45 0.65
CA LYS A 195 -9.89 -16.92 -0.20
C LYS A 195 -9.29 -17.57 -1.43
N LYS A 196 -9.41 -18.90 -1.54
CA LYS A 196 -9.01 -19.64 -2.74
C LYS A 196 -9.87 -19.19 -3.92
N THR A 197 -9.34 -18.29 -4.75
CA THR A 197 -9.65 -18.27 -6.19
C THR A 197 -8.61 -17.44 -6.95
N GLY A 198 -8.10 -18.01 -8.04
CA GLY A 198 -7.87 -17.22 -9.25
C GLY A 198 -6.57 -16.45 -9.46
N LYS A 199 -5.38 -16.97 -9.06
CA LYS A 199 -4.04 -16.75 -9.70
C LYS A 199 -2.84 -16.82 -8.77
N TYR A 200 -3.04 -17.03 -7.46
CA TYR A 200 -1.96 -17.27 -6.49
C TYR A 200 -0.84 -18.19 -7.02
N GLN A 201 -1.19 -19.20 -7.82
CA GLN A 201 -0.24 -20.17 -8.35
C GLN A 201 0.87 -19.57 -9.24
N LEU A 202 0.67 -18.49 -10.00
CA LEU A 202 1.74 -17.89 -10.82
C LEU A 202 2.89 -17.39 -9.94
N TYR A 203 2.56 -16.66 -8.88
CA TYR A 203 3.55 -16.08 -7.96
C TYR A 203 4.04 -17.12 -6.93
N HIS A 204 3.19 -18.05 -6.48
CA HIS A 204 3.60 -19.17 -5.64
C HIS A 204 4.52 -20.18 -6.36
N HIS A 205 4.27 -20.47 -7.64
CA HIS A 205 5.11 -21.38 -8.41
C HIS A 205 6.50 -20.79 -8.62
N LYS A 206 6.61 -19.50 -9.00
CA LYS A 206 7.91 -18.82 -9.12
C LYS A 206 8.70 -18.83 -7.80
N ARG A 207 8.02 -18.69 -6.65
CA ARG A 207 8.65 -18.78 -5.32
C ARG A 207 9.13 -20.19 -4.97
N THR A 208 8.36 -21.23 -5.29
CA THR A 208 8.74 -22.62 -4.99
C THR A 208 9.83 -23.16 -5.91
N SER A 209 9.88 -22.75 -7.18
CA SER A 209 10.98 -23.08 -8.09
C SER A 209 12.27 -22.35 -7.74
N ALA A 210 12.21 -21.11 -7.24
CA ALA A 210 13.38 -20.39 -6.74
C ALA A 210 14.01 -21.05 -5.49
N ASN A 211 13.21 -21.66 -4.61
CA ASN A 211 13.70 -22.37 -3.42
C ASN A 211 14.24 -23.78 -3.69
N ARG A 212 14.02 -24.34 -4.89
CA ARG A 212 14.58 -25.64 -5.31
C ARG A 212 15.91 -25.52 -6.04
N ALA A 213 16.38 -24.31 -6.28
CA ALA A 213 17.67 -24.00 -6.89
C ALA A 213 18.65 -23.47 -5.83
N VAL A 214 18.95 -24.27 -4.80
CA VAL A 214 20.09 -24.13 -3.89
C VAL A 214 20.63 -25.51 -3.60
#